data_AF-A0A2T0LMW4-F1
#
_entry.id   AF-A0A2T0LMW4-F1
#
_cell.length_a   1.000
_cell.length_b   1.000
_cell.length_c   1.000
_cell.angle_alpha   90.00
_cell.angle_beta   90.00
_cell.angle_gamma   90.00
#
_symmetry.space_group_name_H-M   'P 1'
#
loop_
_entity.id
_entity.type
_entity.pdbx_description
1 polymer ?
#
loop_
_entity_poly.entity_id
_entity_poly.type
_entity_poly.pdbx_seq_one_letter_code
_entity_poly.pdbx_strand_id
1 'polypeptide(L)'
;MSPVDDILRHARAAYGDLRKPDYLFFRHAQENNPWAGLLKSLSARFKLEDWSDWEDGVGFSYAVRGRADSKRSWSLWLSAVGPYAFLCANVAETLRRQDVITSADVTDPDPAELVRELHAAGATLLTADEIETTVDFTSFEGKYPASTFVLLFGEEDVPWWHES
;
A
#
# COMPACT_ATOMS: atom_id res chain seq x y z
N MET A 1 -0.49 19.16 -10.39
CA MET A 1 0.35 17.96 -10.56
C MET A 1 -0.60 16.78 -10.51
N SER A 2 -0.51 15.84 -11.45
CA SER A 2 -1.38 14.65 -11.37
C SER A 2 -0.95 13.76 -10.19
N PRO A 3 -1.84 12.91 -9.63
CA PRO A 3 -1.44 11.96 -8.59
C PRO A 3 -0.25 11.08 -9.01
N VAL A 4 -0.25 10.64 -10.28
CA VAL A 4 0.82 9.82 -10.86
C VAL A 4 2.15 10.59 -10.93
N ASP A 5 2.14 11.88 -11.29
CA ASP A 5 3.35 12.71 -11.28
C ASP A 5 3.95 12.83 -9.87
N ASP A 6 3.10 12.91 -8.84
CA ASP A 6 3.54 12.98 -7.46
C ASP A 6 4.13 11.65 -6.97
N ILE A 7 3.51 10.53 -7.36
CA ILE A 7 4.05 9.17 -7.14
C ILE A 7 5.44 9.06 -7.78
N LEU A 8 5.59 9.45 -9.05
CA LEU A 8 6.86 9.38 -9.75
C LEU A 8 7.91 10.33 -9.17
N ARG A 9 7.51 11.46 -8.59
CA ARG A 9 8.43 12.36 -7.86
C ARG A 9 8.98 11.68 -6.62
N HIS A 10 8.12 11.05 -5.82
CA HIS A 10 8.53 10.28 -4.63
C HIS A 10 9.39 9.07 -5.00
N ALA A 11 8.99 8.34 -6.04
CA ALA A 11 9.76 7.20 -6.55
C ALA A 11 11.16 7.60 -6.99
N ARG A 12 11.34 8.70 -7.74
CA ARG A 12 12.68 9.17 -8.12
C ARG A 12 13.52 9.58 -6.92
N ALA A 13 12.91 10.10 -5.85
CA ALA A 13 13.62 10.44 -4.63
C ALA A 13 14.07 9.19 -3.86
N ALA A 14 13.28 8.12 -3.87
CA ALA A 14 13.59 6.86 -3.20
C ALA A 14 14.57 5.97 -3.99
N TYR A 15 14.23 5.71 -5.25
CA TYR A 15 14.94 4.77 -6.14
C TYR A 15 16.08 5.41 -6.95
N GLY A 16 16.07 6.74 -7.14
CA GLY A 16 16.91 7.40 -8.13
C GLY A 16 16.42 7.18 -9.56
N ASP A 17 17.18 6.46 -10.38
CA ASP A 17 16.82 6.15 -11.77
C ASP A 17 15.78 5.02 -11.82
N LEU A 18 14.55 5.33 -12.23
CA LEU A 18 13.44 4.35 -12.27
C LEU A 18 13.67 3.20 -13.27
N ARG A 19 14.60 3.33 -14.22
CA ARG A 19 14.98 2.23 -15.12
C ARG A 19 16.08 1.34 -14.55
N LYS A 20 16.74 1.79 -13.50
CA LYS A 20 17.79 1.09 -12.73
C LYS A 20 17.63 1.40 -11.24
N PRO A 21 16.50 1.03 -10.63
CA PRO A 21 16.17 1.47 -9.28
C PRO A 21 17.17 0.95 -8.26
N ASP A 22 17.55 1.82 -7.33
CA ASP A 22 18.29 1.45 -6.13
C ASP A 22 17.32 1.15 -4.99
N TYR A 23 17.33 -0.08 -4.49
CA TYR A 23 16.44 -0.55 -3.42
C TYR A 23 17.04 -0.36 -2.01
N LEU A 24 18.26 0.18 -1.89
CA LEU A 24 18.92 0.36 -0.59
C LEU A 24 18.13 1.26 0.38
N PHE A 25 17.27 2.15 -0.13
CA PHE A 25 16.40 2.97 0.73
C PHE A 25 15.43 2.12 1.57
N PHE A 26 15.02 0.93 1.09
CA PHE A 26 14.04 0.12 1.80
C PHE A 26 14.60 -0.43 3.12
N ARG A 27 15.88 -0.82 3.14
CA ARG A 27 16.57 -1.17 4.40
C ARG A 27 16.50 -0.06 5.43
N HIS A 28 16.68 1.18 5.01
CA HIS A 28 16.56 2.33 5.91
C HIS A 28 15.12 2.53 6.38
N ALA A 29 14.13 2.30 5.52
CA ALA A 29 12.72 2.36 5.89
C ALA A 29 12.34 1.25 6.90
N GLN A 30 12.87 0.04 6.76
CA GLN A 30 12.68 -1.07 7.71
C GLN A 30 13.23 -0.71 9.10
N GLU A 31 14.45 -0.16 9.16
CA GLU A 31 15.10 0.21 10.42
C GLU A 31 14.37 1.34 11.15
N ASN A 32 13.85 2.33 10.41
CA ASN A 32 13.20 3.51 11.02
C ASN A 32 11.69 3.37 11.17
N ASN A 33 11.07 2.41 10.48
CA ASN A 33 9.63 2.17 10.42
C ASN A 33 8.82 3.48 10.35
N PRO A 34 8.71 4.12 9.18
CA PRO A 34 8.05 5.43 9.03
C PRO A 34 6.58 5.41 9.49
N TRP A 35 5.98 4.23 9.55
CA TRP A 35 4.59 4.01 9.94
C TRP A 35 4.40 3.59 11.39
N ALA A 36 5.45 3.53 12.21
CA ALA A 36 5.37 3.06 13.60
C ALA A 36 4.31 3.79 14.43
N GLY A 37 4.16 5.11 14.25
CA GLY A 37 3.13 5.92 14.91
C GLY A 37 1.71 5.51 14.52
N LEU A 38 1.46 5.29 13.22
CA LEU A 38 0.20 4.81 12.69
C LEU A 38 -0.11 3.41 13.22
N LEU A 39 0.83 2.47 13.11
CA LEU A 39 0.64 1.08 13.54
C LEU A 39 0.33 0.98 15.04
N LYS A 40 0.98 1.82 15.85
CA LYS A 40 0.64 1.95 17.27
C LYS A 40 -0.79 2.46 17.50
N SER A 41 -1.27 3.43 16.72
CA SER A 41 -2.65 3.92 16.83
C SER A 41 -3.68 2.88 16.38
N LEU A 42 -3.38 2.16 15.29
CA LEU A 42 -4.25 1.11 14.74
C LEU A 42 -4.35 -0.09 15.68
N SER A 43 -3.21 -0.58 16.20
CA SER A 43 -3.18 -1.72 17.13
C SER A 43 -3.93 -1.48 18.46
N ALA A 44 -4.19 -0.23 18.83
CA ALA A 44 -5.02 0.09 20.00
C ALA A 44 -6.52 -0.24 19.78
N ARG A 45 -6.95 -0.47 18.54
CA ARG A 45 -8.37 -0.61 18.15
C ARG A 45 -8.64 -1.83 17.28
N PHE A 46 -7.67 -2.21 16.47
CA PHE A 46 -7.72 -3.30 15.51
C PHE A 46 -6.69 -4.36 15.87
N LYS A 47 -6.95 -5.61 15.49
CA LYS A 47 -5.91 -6.64 15.50
C LYS A 47 -5.15 -6.55 14.18
N LEU A 48 -3.84 -6.32 14.26
CA LEU A 48 -2.95 -6.30 13.10
C LEU A 48 -2.17 -7.62 13.03
N GLU A 49 -2.16 -8.24 11.85
CA GLU A 49 -1.25 -9.33 11.49
C GLU A 49 -0.31 -8.81 10.40
N ASP A 50 1.00 -8.87 10.67
CA ASP A 50 2.04 -8.42 9.74
C ASP A 50 2.28 -9.49 8.67
N TRP A 51 2.09 -9.09 7.41
CA TRP A 51 2.21 -9.92 6.21
C TRP A 51 3.35 -9.43 5.31
N SER A 52 4.16 -8.49 5.78
CA SER A 52 5.21 -7.85 4.99
C SER A 52 6.23 -8.88 4.50
N ASP A 53 6.43 -8.94 3.19
CA ASP A 53 7.54 -9.68 2.59
C ASP A 53 8.78 -8.79 2.55
N TRP A 54 9.80 -9.18 3.30
CA TRP A 54 11.02 -8.41 3.47
C TRP A 54 12.09 -8.73 2.43
N GLU A 55 11.93 -9.81 1.67
CA GLU A 55 12.90 -10.24 0.67
C GLU A 55 12.62 -9.55 -0.67
N ASP A 56 11.35 -9.47 -1.05
CA ASP A 56 10.96 -8.99 -2.39
C ASP A 56 10.05 -7.74 -2.39
N GLY A 57 9.58 -7.28 -1.21
CA GLY A 57 8.72 -6.11 -1.07
C GLY A 57 9.44 -4.77 -0.92
N VAL A 58 8.75 -3.67 -1.27
CA VAL A 58 9.14 -2.27 -0.92
C VAL A 58 8.03 -1.54 -0.16
N GLY A 59 7.15 -2.32 0.46
CA GLY A 59 6.04 -1.84 1.27
C GLY A 59 5.90 -2.68 2.54
N PHE A 60 4.97 -2.24 3.39
CA PHE A 60 4.58 -2.95 4.60
C PHE A 60 3.13 -3.39 4.42
N SER A 61 2.85 -4.68 4.54
CA SER A 61 1.50 -5.23 4.34
C SER A 61 0.95 -5.82 5.62
N TYR A 62 -0.33 -5.59 5.87
CA TYR A 62 -1.00 -5.98 7.10
C TYR A 62 -2.41 -6.49 6.81
N ALA A 63 -2.77 -7.60 7.46
CA ALA A 63 -4.16 -7.94 7.67
C ALA A 63 -4.68 -7.19 8.91
N VAL A 64 -5.62 -6.28 8.69
CA VAL A 64 -6.32 -5.52 9.74
C VAL A 64 -7.63 -6.23 10.03
N ARG A 65 -7.84 -6.74 11.23
CA ARG A 65 -9.12 -7.33 11.65
C ARG A 65 -9.89 -6.32 12.51
N GLY A 66 -11.20 -6.27 12.29
CA GLY A 66 -12.12 -5.43 13.04
C GLY A 66 -12.12 -5.73 14.54
N ARG A 67 -12.94 -4.98 15.27
CA ARG A 67 -13.10 -5.15 16.72
C ARG A 67 -13.59 -6.55 17.06
N ALA A 68 -13.48 -6.97 18.32
CA ALA A 68 -13.64 -8.36 18.78
C ALA A 68 -14.95 -9.07 18.35
N ASP A 69 -15.97 -8.32 17.96
CA ASP A 69 -17.28 -8.77 17.46
C ASP A 69 -17.44 -8.70 15.93
N SER A 70 -16.53 -8.01 15.23
CA SER A 70 -16.52 -7.86 13.78
C SER A 70 -15.75 -9.00 13.12
N LYS A 71 -16.42 -9.73 12.21
CA LYS A 71 -15.76 -10.71 11.33
C LYS A 71 -15.06 -10.05 10.14
N ARG A 72 -15.06 -8.72 10.06
CA ARG A 72 -14.47 -8.00 8.94
C ARG A 72 -12.97 -7.94 9.07
N SER A 73 -12.33 -8.00 7.93
CA SER A 73 -10.91 -7.82 7.79
C SER A 73 -10.62 -6.99 6.55
N TRP A 74 -9.47 -6.35 6.56
CA TRP A 74 -8.99 -5.51 5.47
C TRP A 74 -7.53 -5.82 5.24
N SER A 75 -7.11 -5.76 3.99
CA SER A 75 -5.70 -5.80 3.64
C SER A 75 -5.21 -4.37 3.45
N LEU A 76 -4.14 -4.02 4.16
CA LEU A 76 -3.54 -2.69 4.17
C LEU A 76 -2.10 -2.80 3.69
N TRP A 77 -1.74 -2.01 2.68
CA TRP A 77 -0.36 -1.81 2.25
C TRP A 77 0.05 -0.37 2.52
N LEU A 78 1.25 -0.18 3.05
CA LEU A 78 1.86 1.10 3.35
C LEU A 78 3.18 1.19 2.58
N SER A 79 3.36 2.23 1.78
CA SER A 79 4.56 2.35 0.94
C SER A 79 5.77 2.82 1.75
N ALA A 80 6.96 2.33 1.43
CA ALA A 80 8.22 2.92 1.90
C ALA A 80 8.71 4.07 0.99
N VAL A 81 8.15 4.20 -0.22
CA VAL A 81 8.57 5.16 -1.25
C VAL A 81 8.02 6.56 -0.99
N GLY A 82 6.85 6.64 -0.36
CA GLY A 82 6.17 7.90 -0.10
C GLY A 82 4.98 7.72 0.83
N PRO A 83 4.18 8.78 1.05
CA PRO A 83 3.06 8.77 1.99
C PRO A 83 1.84 8.09 1.38
N TYR A 84 2.00 6.91 0.78
CA TYR A 84 0.93 6.23 0.05
C TYR A 84 0.48 4.98 0.81
N ALA A 85 -0.83 4.78 0.83
CA ALA A 85 -1.46 3.59 1.38
C ALA A 85 -2.46 3.02 0.38
N PHE A 86 -2.62 1.71 0.42
CA PHE A 86 -3.63 1.00 -0.35
C PHE A 86 -4.42 0.12 0.61
N LEU A 87 -5.76 0.17 0.50
CA LEU A 87 -6.66 -0.47 1.44
C LEU A 87 -7.76 -1.20 0.67
N CYS A 88 -7.92 -2.50 0.94
CA CYS A 88 -8.99 -3.31 0.38
C CYS A 88 -9.89 -3.89 1.46
N ALA A 89 -11.18 -3.96 1.17
CA ALA A 89 -12.13 -4.79 1.88
C ALA A 89 -11.78 -6.26 1.69
N ASN A 90 -11.81 -7.00 2.80
CA ASN A 90 -11.47 -8.41 2.90
C ASN A 90 -9.97 -8.72 2.87
N VAL A 91 -9.63 -9.66 3.73
CA VAL A 91 -8.42 -10.46 3.66
C VAL A 91 -8.82 -11.75 2.96
N ALA A 92 -8.87 -11.74 1.64
CA ALA A 92 -9.23 -12.89 0.81
C ALA A 92 -8.05 -13.30 -0.07
N GLU A 93 -8.01 -14.58 -0.48
CA GLU A 93 -7.05 -15.09 -1.45
C GLU A 93 -7.20 -14.40 -2.83
N THR A 94 -8.35 -13.78 -3.08
CA THR A 94 -8.67 -13.05 -4.32
C THR A 94 -9.25 -11.69 -3.96
N LEU A 95 -8.41 -10.67 -4.01
CA LEU A 95 -8.82 -9.27 -3.87
C LEU A 95 -9.41 -8.80 -5.20
N ARG A 96 -10.46 -7.98 -5.15
CA ARG A 96 -11.10 -7.47 -6.36
C ARG A 96 -10.99 -5.97 -6.48
N ARG A 97 -11.02 -5.47 -7.71
CA ARG A 97 -10.96 -4.04 -8.01
C ARG A 97 -12.02 -3.22 -7.26
N GLN A 98 -13.23 -3.76 -7.08
CA GLN A 98 -14.33 -3.10 -6.36
C GLN A 98 -14.17 -3.11 -4.83
N ASP A 99 -13.23 -3.88 -4.30
CA ASP A 99 -13.00 -3.96 -2.85
C ASP A 99 -12.10 -2.83 -2.36
N VAL A 100 -11.53 -2.01 -3.26
CA VAL A 100 -10.70 -0.86 -2.89
C VAL A 100 -11.51 0.14 -2.08
N ILE A 101 -11.00 0.49 -0.90
CA ILE A 101 -11.63 1.45 0.00
C ILE A 101 -10.93 2.80 -0.17
N THR A 102 -11.70 3.78 -0.64
CA THR A 102 -11.30 5.19 -0.68
C THR A 102 -12.12 6.00 0.33
N SER A 103 -11.68 7.23 0.62
CA SER A 103 -12.39 8.11 1.56
C SER A 103 -13.80 8.52 1.12
N ALA A 104 -14.15 8.37 -0.16
CA ALA A 104 -15.46 8.74 -0.69
C ALA A 104 -16.57 7.73 -0.35
N ASP A 105 -16.22 6.48 -0.02
CA ASP A 105 -17.15 5.35 -0.08
C ASP A 105 -17.50 4.75 1.29
N VAL A 106 -17.01 5.36 2.38
CA VAL A 106 -17.03 4.69 3.69
C VAL A 106 -18.21 5.12 4.56
N THR A 107 -19.24 4.28 4.57
CA THR A 107 -20.40 4.42 5.47
C THR A 107 -20.29 3.56 6.73
N ASP A 108 -19.42 2.56 6.72
CA ASP A 108 -19.21 1.67 7.86
C ASP A 108 -18.23 2.27 8.88
N PRO A 109 -18.54 2.25 10.20
CA PRO A 109 -17.70 2.86 11.23
C PRO A 109 -16.26 2.32 11.28
N ASP A 110 -16.05 1.02 11.10
CA ASP A 110 -14.72 0.41 11.23
C ASP A 110 -13.75 0.91 10.14
N PRO A 111 -14.05 0.76 8.83
CA PRO A 111 -13.20 1.30 7.79
C PRO A 111 -13.17 2.84 7.81
N ALA A 112 -14.22 3.52 8.29
CA ALA A 112 -14.20 4.98 8.39
C ALA A 112 -13.16 5.44 9.42
N GLU A 113 -13.04 4.72 10.54
CA GLU A 113 -12.00 4.94 11.52
C GLU A 113 -10.61 4.62 10.96
N LEU A 114 -10.45 3.51 10.22
CA LEU A 114 -9.18 3.15 9.60
C LEU A 114 -8.70 4.22 8.62
N VAL A 115 -9.57 4.69 7.73
CA VAL A 115 -9.29 5.79 6.78
C VAL A 115 -8.90 7.06 7.53
N ARG A 116 -9.61 7.39 8.61
CA ARG A 116 -9.31 8.57 9.43
C ARG A 116 -7.92 8.50 10.08
N GLU A 117 -7.53 7.35 10.62
CA GLU A 117 -6.20 7.16 11.22
C GLU A 117 -5.09 7.22 10.14
N LEU A 118 -5.33 6.66 8.95
CA LEU A 118 -4.42 6.76 7.81
C LEU A 118 -4.19 8.23 7.39
N HIS A 119 -5.27 8.99 7.22
CA HIS A 119 -5.17 10.42 6.89
C HIS A 119 -4.48 11.22 8.01
N ALA A 120 -4.76 10.92 9.28
CA ALA A 120 -4.13 11.58 10.42
C ALA A 120 -2.61 11.31 10.48
N ALA A 121 -2.16 10.15 9.98
CA ALA A 121 -0.76 9.82 9.80
C ALA A 121 -0.14 10.43 8.52
N GLY A 122 -0.93 11.17 7.73
CA GLY A 122 -0.50 11.78 6.48
C GLY A 122 -0.48 10.83 5.29
N ALA A 123 -1.07 9.64 5.39
CA ALA A 123 -1.17 8.71 4.27
C ALA A 123 -2.22 9.18 3.25
N THR A 124 -1.89 9.02 1.98
CA THR A 124 -2.75 9.21 0.82
C THR A 124 -3.24 7.84 0.38
N LEU A 125 -4.55 7.62 0.49
CA LEU A 125 -5.20 6.41 0.02
C LEU A 125 -5.32 6.41 -1.50
N LEU A 126 -4.74 5.40 -2.12
CA LEU A 126 -4.77 5.21 -3.57
C LEU A 126 -6.05 4.55 -4.03
N THR A 127 -6.57 5.01 -5.15
CA THR A 127 -7.68 4.40 -5.90
C THR A 127 -7.20 3.19 -6.71
N ALA A 128 -8.15 2.37 -7.18
CA ALA A 128 -7.86 1.29 -8.12
C ALA A 128 -7.17 1.79 -9.40
N ASP A 129 -7.69 2.86 -10.01
CA ASP A 129 -7.13 3.42 -11.24
C ASP A 129 -5.69 3.92 -11.05
N GLU A 130 -5.40 4.50 -9.88
CA GLU A 130 -4.06 4.99 -9.57
C GLU A 130 -3.05 3.86 -9.42
N ILE A 131 -3.40 2.73 -8.79
CA ILE A 131 -2.49 1.57 -8.64
C ILE A 131 -2.35 0.73 -9.92
N GLU A 132 -3.36 0.77 -10.80
CA GLU A 132 -3.35 0.09 -12.11
C GLU A 132 -2.53 0.85 -13.15
N THR A 133 -2.19 2.12 -12.89
CA THR A 133 -1.48 2.95 -13.85
C THR A 133 -0.09 2.39 -14.14
N THR A 134 0.17 2.08 -15.41
CA THR A 134 1.48 1.65 -15.90
C THR A 134 2.44 2.84 -16.07
N VAL A 135 3.68 2.68 -15.62
CA VAL A 135 4.73 3.71 -15.63
C VAL A 135 6.07 3.15 -16.12
N ASP A 136 6.95 4.06 -16.57
CA ASP A 136 8.33 3.77 -16.95
C ASP A 136 9.20 3.42 -15.71
N PHE A 137 8.98 2.23 -15.15
CA PHE A 137 9.71 1.65 -14.04
C PHE A 137 10.10 0.21 -14.36
N THR A 138 11.34 -0.15 -14.04
CA THR A 138 11.83 -1.54 -14.13
C THR A 138 11.76 -2.15 -12.74
N SER A 139 10.94 -3.20 -12.53
CA SER A 139 10.88 -3.87 -11.23
C SER A 139 12.17 -4.64 -10.91
N PHE A 140 12.28 -5.17 -9.69
CA PHE A 140 13.39 -6.01 -9.26
C PHE A 140 13.55 -7.26 -10.15
N GLU A 141 12.42 -7.84 -10.58
CA GLU A 141 12.36 -8.97 -11.51
C GLU A 141 12.58 -8.59 -12.99
N GLY A 142 12.81 -7.30 -13.29
CA GLY A 142 13.04 -6.82 -14.65
C GLY A 142 11.78 -6.58 -15.47
N LYS A 143 10.58 -6.56 -14.86
CA LYS A 143 9.32 -6.19 -15.53
C LYS A 143 9.38 -4.72 -15.93
N TYR A 144 9.14 -4.44 -17.22
CA TYR A 144 9.09 -3.08 -17.75
C TYR A 144 8.12 -3.01 -18.95
N PRO A 145 7.20 -2.03 -19.00
CA PRO A 145 6.86 -1.10 -17.91
C PRO A 145 6.09 -1.83 -16.78
N ALA A 146 6.02 -1.20 -15.61
CA ALA A 146 5.39 -1.77 -14.41
C ALA A 146 4.27 -0.86 -13.88
N SER A 147 3.36 -1.41 -13.08
CA SER A 147 2.30 -0.62 -12.45
C SER A 147 2.84 0.22 -11.29
N THR A 148 2.13 1.29 -10.94
CA THR A 148 2.36 2.06 -9.72
C THR A 148 2.19 1.20 -8.46
N PHE A 149 1.37 0.14 -8.49
CA PHE A 149 1.31 -0.85 -7.40
C PHE A 149 2.67 -1.50 -7.17
N VAL A 150 3.26 -2.09 -8.21
CA VAL A 150 4.60 -2.73 -8.17
C VAL A 150 5.65 -1.71 -7.73
N LEU A 151 5.60 -0.49 -8.27
CA LEU A 151 6.50 0.61 -7.91
C LEU A 151 6.48 0.95 -6.41
N LEU A 152 5.30 0.93 -5.78
CA LEU A 152 5.09 1.43 -4.43
C LEU A 152 5.16 0.36 -3.34
N PHE A 153 4.87 -0.89 -3.69
CA PHE A 153 4.73 -1.99 -2.73
C PHE A 153 5.63 -3.20 -3.03
N GLY A 154 6.18 -3.31 -4.23
CA GLY A 154 7.18 -4.34 -4.59
C GLY A 154 6.60 -5.69 -4.98
N GLU A 155 5.28 -5.84 -4.92
CA GLU A 155 4.55 -7.03 -5.37
C GLU A 155 4.72 -7.29 -6.88
N GLU A 156 4.53 -8.54 -7.31
CA GLU A 156 4.70 -8.96 -8.72
C GLU A 156 3.69 -8.27 -9.68
N ASP A 157 2.46 -8.06 -9.20
CA ASP A 157 1.41 -7.39 -9.96
C ASP A 157 0.26 -6.82 -9.13
N VAL A 158 -0.63 -6.08 -9.79
CA VAL A 158 -1.90 -5.66 -9.19
C VAL A 158 -2.72 -6.90 -8.80
N PRO A 159 -3.24 -7.00 -7.56
CA PRO A 159 -3.76 -8.26 -7.03
C PRO A 159 -4.88 -8.93 -7.84
N TRP A 160 -5.69 -8.15 -8.55
CA TRP A 160 -6.81 -8.66 -9.36
C TRP A 160 -6.48 -8.86 -10.84
N TRP A 161 -5.27 -8.57 -11.32
CA TRP A 161 -4.91 -8.80 -12.73
C TRP A 161 -4.73 -10.28 -13.08
N HIS A 162 -4.69 -11.17 -12.08
CA HIS A 162 -4.58 -12.61 -12.26
C HIS A 162 -5.91 -13.36 -12.09
N GLU A 163 -7.03 -12.67 -11.86
CA GLU A 163 -8.36 -13.29 -11.92
C GLU A 163 -8.66 -13.69 -13.38
N SER A 164 -8.52 -14.98 -13.68
CA SER A 164 -8.87 -15.61 -14.96
C SER A 164 -9.94 -16.68 -14.79
#